data_AF-A0AAW3T769-F1
#
_entry.id   AF-A0AAW3T769-F1
#
_cell.length_a   1.000
_cell.length_b   1.000
_cell.length_c   1.000
_cell.angle_alpha   90.00
_cell.angle_beta   90.00
_cell.angle_gamma   90.00
#
_symmetry.space_group_name_H-M   'P 1'
#
loop_
_entity.id
_entity.type
_entity.pdbx_description
1 polymer ?
#
loop_
_entity_poly.entity_id
_entity_poly.type
_entity_poly.pdbx_seq_one_letter_code
_entity_poly.pdbx_strand_id
1 'polypeptide(L)'
;MSTHASAPQHRAGPAVLGRRGGWGGLLLVTTARAYLTFVAALATIAFLPALFGWTGSVVQTGSMEPRISPGDVVLTTPLPATSPLPVGRVITFRTEGELVVHRLVHVDPDNSLVTKGDANPDVDSWRVTRHDITGQARLLVPYAGLPVLWLSHGNTVAFITWAALTLAAIVLAAFSSRTPEEDDTTNDPDPGPRMRETTTPSPVSRTRATGHQPARVSRIAIGAAAVVVIGLAFPGIAHAQGFFTEQTRATASWTAKAYSPITVGSMAGYAAVANTSVTDGSLLFHFSTAYGSVATSPGSTVSGVTVSGSTERNTAAAARAMASATAARSALNERPTSRTLNPSLSGTLNGGVYTSTTGAFSVPGTLVLDAKGDSSARFVFRTSSALTMAEGAKIVLANGAKASNVWWIVGTTATLGTNTTIFGAATAPVGNYLVNGAASLRGADLTGRVVSYTNTITLYASTITPTD
;
A
#
# COMPACT_ATOMS: atom_id res chain seq x y z
N MET A 1 -65.31 76.98 3.02
CA MET A 1 -64.26 76.07 3.54
C MET A 1 -64.87 74.69 3.75
N SER A 2 -64.21 73.56 3.50
CA SER A 2 -63.33 73.18 2.38
C SER A 2 -63.10 71.67 2.46
N THR A 3 -63.61 70.93 1.48
CA THR A 3 -63.19 69.62 0.95
C THR A 3 -62.20 68.69 1.70
N HIS A 4 -62.57 67.40 1.65
CA HIS A 4 -61.75 66.18 1.59
C HIS A 4 -61.21 65.53 2.89
N ALA A 5 -61.23 64.20 2.83
CA ALA A 5 -60.75 63.26 3.83
C ALA A 5 -59.38 62.68 3.44
N SER A 6 -58.75 61.94 4.36
CA SER A 6 -57.61 61.06 4.09
C SER A 6 -57.64 59.85 5.04
N ALA A 7 -57.08 58.73 4.58
CA ALA A 7 -57.37 57.41 5.13
C ALA A 7 -56.58 57.04 6.40
N PRO A 8 -57.11 56.13 7.25
CA PRO A 8 -56.35 55.55 8.37
C PRO A 8 -55.22 54.63 7.86
N GLN A 9 -54.12 54.57 8.62
CA GLN A 9 -52.93 53.80 8.26
C GLN A 9 -53.17 52.29 8.40
N HIS A 10 -52.72 51.52 7.40
CA HIS A 10 -52.81 50.06 7.42
C HIS A 10 -51.91 49.47 8.52
N ARG A 11 -52.50 48.68 9.44
CA ARG A 11 -51.71 47.79 10.30
C ARG A 11 -51.03 46.73 9.45
N ALA A 12 -49.73 46.55 9.61
CA ALA A 12 -49.03 45.38 9.11
C ALA A 12 -49.47 44.15 9.93
N GLY A 13 -50.27 43.27 9.32
CA GLY A 13 -50.46 41.92 9.86
C GLY A 13 -49.15 41.12 9.76
N PRO A 14 -48.94 40.10 10.61
CA PRO A 14 -47.77 39.24 10.50
C PRO A 14 -47.75 38.58 9.12
N ALA A 15 -46.64 38.73 8.40
CA ALA A 15 -46.50 38.16 7.06
C ALA A 15 -46.60 36.63 7.15
N VAL A 16 -47.64 36.06 6.53
CA VAL A 16 -47.79 34.61 6.37
C VAL A 16 -46.53 34.10 5.67
N LEU A 17 -45.75 33.26 6.37
CA LEU A 17 -44.47 32.76 5.88
C LEU A 17 -44.69 31.86 4.65
N GLY A 18 -44.59 32.49 3.48
CA GLY A 18 -44.96 31.92 2.19
C GLY A 18 -44.29 30.57 1.94
N ARG A 19 -45.14 29.55 1.77
CA ARG A 19 -44.89 28.13 1.44
C ARG A 19 -43.70 27.93 0.47
N ARG A 20 -42.46 27.98 0.98
CA ARG A 20 -41.22 27.64 0.23
C ARG A 20 -41.07 26.12 0.07
N GLY A 21 -42.10 25.47 -0.47
CA GLY A 21 -42.07 24.09 -0.96
C GLY A 21 -41.30 23.96 -2.27
N GLY A 22 -40.11 24.58 -2.34
CA GLY A 22 -39.26 24.56 -3.53
C GLY A 22 -38.53 23.23 -3.69
N TRP A 23 -38.02 22.99 -4.90
CA TRP A 23 -37.32 21.77 -5.32
C TRP A 23 -36.26 21.26 -4.33
N GLY A 24 -35.56 22.15 -3.61
CA GLY A 24 -34.60 21.75 -2.58
C GLY A 24 -35.18 20.89 -1.45
N GLY A 25 -36.44 21.11 -1.05
CA GLY A 25 -37.11 20.29 -0.03
C GLY A 25 -37.43 18.87 -0.54
N LEU A 26 -37.87 18.77 -1.80
CA LEU A 26 -38.07 17.49 -2.48
C LEU A 26 -36.75 16.72 -2.61
N LEU A 27 -35.71 17.39 -3.14
CA LEU A 27 -34.37 16.83 -3.35
C LEU A 27 -33.72 16.36 -2.03
N LEU A 28 -33.89 17.12 -0.94
CA LEU A 28 -33.38 16.74 0.38
C LEU A 28 -34.07 15.46 0.89
N VAL A 29 -35.40 15.36 0.77
CA VAL A 29 -36.16 14.18 1.18
C VAL A 29 -35.85 12.96 0.32
N THR A 30 -35.73 13.11 -1.01
CA THR A 30 -35.35 11.99 -1.88
C THR A 30 -33.92 11.53 -1.61
N THR A 31 -33.00 12.44 -1.33
CA THR A 31 -31.61 12.11 -0.97
C THR A 31 -31.54 11.39 0.38
N ALA A 32 -32.26 11.87 1.40
CA ALA A 32 -32.35 11.21 2.70
C ALA A 32 -32.95 9.79 2.59
N ARG A 33 -34.03 9.62 1.81
CA ARG A 33 -34.62 8.29 1.57
C ARG A 33 -33.68 7.37 0.79
N ALA A 34 -33.03 7.85 -0.27
CA ALA A 34 -32.06 7.07 -1.04
C ALA A 34 -30.87 6.62 -0.17
N TYR A 35 -30.34 7.50 0.68
CA TYR A 35 -29.30 7.17 1.66
C TYR A 35 -29.74 6.07 2.64
N LEU A 36 -30.94 6.19 3.22
CA LEU A 36 -31.46 5.18 4.15
C LEU A 36 -31.73 3.84 3.45
N THR A 37 -32.26 3.85 2.23
CA THR A 37 -32.42 2.63 1.43
C THR A 37 -31.08 1.97 1.12
N PHE A 38 -30.04 2.75 0.81
CA PHE A 38 -28.69 2.25 0.58
C PHE A 38 -28.08 1.62 1.85
N VAL A 39 -28.16 2.30 3.00
CA VAL A 39 -27.68 1.76 4.30
C VAL A 39 -28.46 0.50 4.69
N ALA A 40 -29.79 0.49 4.53
CA ALA A 40 -30.62 -0.68 4.80
C ALA A 40 -30.31 -1.85 3.84
N ALA A 41 -30.00 -1.57 2.56
CA ALA A 41 -29.58 -2.60 1.61
C ALA A 41 -28.22 -3.20 1.97
N LEU A 42 -27.21 -2.38 2.31
CA LEU A 42 -25.91 -2.88 2.78
C LEU A 42 -26.04 -3.72 4.05
N ALA A 43 -26.82 -3.26 5.04
CA ALA A 43 -27.10 -4.03 6.25
C ALA A 43 -27.80 -5.36 5.91
N THR A 44 -28.81 -5.33 5.04
CA THR A 44 -29.51 -6.55 4.58
C THR A 44 -28.54 -7.53 3.93
N ILE A 45 -27.67 -7.08 3.04
CA ILE A 45 -26.69 -7.94 2.33
C ILE A 45 -25.62 -8.47 3.31
N ALA A 46 -25.23 -7.70 4.32
CA ALA A 46 -24.28 -8.13 5.35
C ALA A 46 -24.85 -9.18 6.32
N PHE A 47 -26.10 -9.00 6.77
CA PHE A 47 -26.69 -9.85 7.82
C PHE A 47 -27.54 -11.01 7.30
N LEU A 48 -28.19 -10.90 6.13
CA LEU A 48 -29.06 -11.97 5.61
C LEU A 48 -28.32 -13.30 5.37
N PRO A 49 -27.07 -13.35 4.86
CA PRO A 49 -26.34 -14.60 4.68
C PRO A 49 -26.02 -15.35 5.98
N ALA A 50 -26.02 -14.67 7.14
CA ALA A 50 -25.81 -15.33 8.44
C ALA A 50 -26.93 -16.32 8.78
N LEU A 51 -28.16 -16.10 8.28
CA LEU A 51 -29.27 -17.06 8.41
C LEU A 51 -29.02 -18.38 7.67
N PHE A 52 -28.05 -18.41 6.75
CA PHE A 52 -27.64 -19.58 5.97
C PHE A 52 -26.28 -20.16 6.45
N GLY A 53 -25.86 -19.80 7.68
CA GLY A 53 -24.62 -20.31 8.28
C GLY A 53 -23.33 -19.69 7.72
N TRP A 54 -23.41 -18.54 7.05
CA TRP A 54 -22.22 -17.78 6.63
C TRP A 54 -21.70 -16.93 7.78
N THR A 55 -20.38 -16.78 7.88
CA THR A 55 -19.74 -15.91 8.89
C THR A 55 -19.30 -14.59 8.25
N GLY A 56 -19.50 -13.48 8.96
CA GLY A 56 -19.10 -12.15 8.51
C GLY A 56 -17.94 -11.60 9.33
N SER A 57 -16.85 -11.23 8.65
CA SER A 57 -15.66 -10.62 9.26
C SER A 57 -15.53 -9.17 8.81
N VAL A 58 -15.40 -8.23 9.76
CA VAL A 58 -15.08 -6.83 9.47
C VAL A 58 -13.59 -6.71 9.19
N VAL A 59 -13.23 -6.20 8.02
CA VAL A 59 -11.83 -5.99 7.62
C VAL A 59 -11.29 -4.78 8.37
N GLN A 60 -10.19 -4.96 9.10
CA GLN A 60 -9.59 -3.89 9.92
C GLN A 60 -8.30 -3.32 9.32
N THR A 61 -7.57 -4.12 8.52
CA THR A 61 -6.26 -3.76 7.95
C THR A 61 -6.31 -3.75 6.42
N GLY A 62 -5.39 -3.00 5.79
CA GLY A 62 -5.32 -2.85 4.33
C GLY A 62 -4.66 -4.01 3.57
N SER A 63 -4.37 -5.15 4.20
CA SER A 63 -3.58 -6.22 3.57
C SER A 63 -4.26 -6.88 2.35
N MET A 64 -5.57 -6.65 2.16
CA MET A 64 -6.35 -7.17 1.02
C MET A 64 -6.75 -6.10 -0.02
N GLU A 65 -6.15 -4.91 0.07
CA GLU A 65 -6.32 -3.86 -0.93
C GLU A 65 -5.70 -4.23 -2.29
N PRO A 66 -6.17 -3.66 -3.41
CA PRO A 66 -7.23 -2.66 -3.55
C PRO A 66 -8.64 -3.27 -3.73
N ARG A 67 -8.82 -4.58 -3.51
CA ARG A 67 -10.09 -5.27 -3.79
C ARG A 67 -11.00 -5.45 -2.58
N ILE A 68 -10.44 -5.34 -1.37
CA ILE A 68 -11.12 -5.46 -0.08
C ILE A 68 -10.45 -4.43 0.83
N SER A 69 -11.20 -3.44 1.33
CA SER A 69 -10.64 -2.33 2.12
C SER A 69 -11.08 -2.35 3.59
N PRO A 70 -10.39 -1.64 4.49
CA PRO A 70 -10.79 -1.48 5.88
C PRO A 70 -12.22 -0.92 6.01
N GLY A 71 -13.05 -1.60 6.79
CA GLY A 71 -14.47 -1.26 6.96
C GLY A 71 -15.41 -1.97 6.00
N ASP A 72 -14.91 -2.81 5.08
CA ASP A 72 -15.74 -3.76 4.36
C ASP A 72 -16.07 -4.98 5.24
N VAL A 73 -17.18 -5.66 4.91
CA VAL A 73 -17.52 -6.96 5.51
C VAL A 73 -17.28 -8.07 4.48
N VAL A 74 -16.38 -8.99 4.81
CA VAL A 74 -16.17 -10.22 4.03
C VAL A 74 -17.06 -11.32 4.60
N LEU A 75 -17.94 -11.85 3.77
CA LEU A 75 -18.83 -12.95 4.12
C LEU A 75 -18.28 -14.27 3.58
N THR A 76 -18.16 -15.27 4.46
CA THR A 76 -17.52 -16.55 4.17
C THR A 76 -18.47 -17.72 4.37
N THR A 77 -18.35 -18.74 3.52
CA THR A 77 -18.93 -20.06 3.76
C THR A 77 -17.92 -20.94 4.50
N PRO A 78 -18.34 -21.73 5.50
CA PRO A 78 -17.51 -22.82 6.02
C PRO A 78 -16.96 -23.70 4.89
N LEU A 79 -15.70 -24.16 5.02
CA LEU A 79 -15.02 -24.97 4.01
C LEU A 79 -14.83 -26.41 4.53
N PRO A 80 -15.65 -27.39 4.12
CA PRO A 80 -15.56 -28.76 4.62
C PRO A 80 -14.18 -29.39 4.39
N ALA A 81 -13.74 -30.23 5.33
CA ALA A 81 -12.47 -30.95 5.27
C ALA A 81 -12.30 -31.79 3.98
N THR A 82 -13.40 -32.28 3.41
CA THR A 82 -13.48 -33.08 2.18
C THR A 82 -13.53 -32.26 0.89
N SER A 83 -13.83 -30.96 0.96
CA SER A 83 -13.91 -30.10 -0.24
C SER A 83 -12.52 -29.69 -0.74
N PRO A 84 -12.25 -29.60 -2.05
CA PRO A 84 -10.92 -29.26 -2.57
C PRO A 84 -10.46 -27.87 -2.11
N LEU A 85 -9.16 -27.71 -1.86
CA LEU A 85 -8.59 -26.45 -1.40
C LEU A 85 -8.74 -25.37 -2.49
N PRO A 86 -9.30 -24.19 -2.18
CA PRO A 86 -9.62 -23.17 -3.17
C PRO A 86 -8.39 -22.30 -3.47
N VAL A 87 -7.35 -22.90 -4.05
CA VAL A 87 -6.10 -22.23 -4.42
C VAL A 87 -6.39 -21.04 -5.34
N GLY A 88 -5.71 -19.92 -5.11
CA GLY A 88 -5.95 -18.63 -5.77
C GLY A 88 -7.17 -17.85 -5.24
N ARG A 89 -7.93 -18.36 -4.26
CA ARG A 89 -9.09 -17.65 -3.65
C ARG A 89 -8.76 -17.11 -2.27
N VAL A 90 -9.59 -16.17 -1.81
CA VAL A 90 -9.52 -15.60 -0.47
C VAL A 90 -10.17 -16.55 0.53
N ILE A 91 -9.46 -16.82 1.62
CA ILE A 91 -9.89 -17.65 2.74
C ILE A 91 -9.76 -16.87 4.04
N THR A 92 -10.49 -17.33 5.06
CA THR A 92 -10.46 -16.77 6.40
C THR A 92 -10.07 -17.89 7.36
N PHE A 93 -9.03 -17.65 8.15
CA PHE A 93 -8.39 -18.64 9.01
C PHE A 93 -7.98 -18.01 10.34
N ARG A 94 -7.74 -18.86 11.34
CA ARG A 94 -7.31 -18.45 12.68
C ARG A 94 -5.80 -18.67 12.82
N THR A 95 -5.04 -17.64 13.17
CA THR A 95 -3.59 -17.75 13.46
C THR A 95 -3.27 -16.95 14.71
N GLU A 96 -2.41 -17.50 15.58
CA GLU A 96 -1.98 -16.93 16.88
C GLU A 96 -3.11 -16.46 17.84
N GLY A 97 -4.37 -16.81 17.55
CA GLY A 97 -5.54 -16.39 18.31
C GLY A 97 -6.41 -15.31 17.64
N GLU A 98 -5.96 -14.74 16.52
CA GLU A 98 -6.70 -13.76 15.71
C GLU A 98 -7.31 -14.40 14.44
N LEU A 99 -8.22 -13.67 13.76
CA LEU A 99 -8.90 -14.14 12.55
C LEU A 99 -8.41 -13.34 11.32
N VAL A 100 -7.59 -13.97 10.47
CA VAL A 100 -6.97 -13.35 9.30
C VAL A 100 -7.72 -13.70 8.02
N VAL A 101 -7.80 -12.75 7.08
CA VAL A 101 -8.46 -12.89 5.77
C VAL A 101 -7.42 -12.65 4.68
N HIS A 102 -6.83 -13.71 4.10
CA HIS A 102 -5.80 -13.61 3.06
C HIS A 102 -6.09 -14.58 1.88
N ARG A 103 -5.38 -14.41 0.76
CA ARG A 103 -5.46 -15.32 -0.39
C ARG A 103 -4.62 -16.57 -0.16
N LEU A 104 -5.18 -17.74 -0.42
CA LEU A 104 -4.43 -18.99 -0.52
C LEU A 104 -3.64 -18.99 -1.84
N VAL A 105 -2.31 -18.92 -1.77
CA VAL A 105 -1.43 -18.83 -2.95
C VAL A 105 -1.16 -20.20 -3.53
N HIS A 106 -0.70 -21.14 -2.69
CA HIS A 106 -0.43 -22.53 -3.04
C HIS A 106 -0.42 -23.41 -1.77
N VAL A 107 -0.19 -24.71 -1.99
CA VAL A 107 0.00 -25.73 -0.96
C VAL A 107 1.44 -26.20 -1.07
N ASP A 108 2.19 -26.19 0.04
CA ASP A 108 3.56 -26.69 0.10
C ASP A 108 3.56 -28.25 0.10
N PRO A 109 4.67 -28.93 -0.25
CA PRO A 109 4.72 -30.40 -0.32
C PRO A 109 4.48 -31.14 1.00
N ASP A 110 4.55 -30.44 2.13
CA ASP A 110 4.20 -30.92 3.48
C ASP A 110 2.69 -30.78 3.80
N ASN A 111 1.89 -30.38 2.80
CA ASN A 111 0.46 -30.07 2.91
C ASN A 111 0.13 -28.87 3.83
N SER A 112 1.13 -28.02 4.13
CA SER A 112 0.90 -26.71 4.71
C SER A 112 0.46 -25.69 3.64
N LEU A 113 -0.22 -24.63 4.08
CA LEU A 113 -0.90 -23.68 3.22
C LEU A 113 -0.22 -22.33 3.25
N VAL A 114 0.18 -21.84 2.07
CA VAL A 114 0.86 -20.55 1.91
C VAL A 114 -0.19 -19.48 1.63
N THR A 115 -0.45 -18.63 2.63
CA THR A 115 -1.36 -17.50 2.52
C THR A 115 -0.62 -16.20 2.23
N LYS A 116 -1.34 -15.20 1.70
CA LYS A 116 -0.80 -13.88 1.39
C LYS A 116 -1.90 -12.83 1.30
N GLY A 117 -1.68 -11.64 1.87
CA GLY A 117 -2.49 -10.45 1.60
C GLY A 117 -2.33 -9.94 0.16
N ASP A 118 -3.43 -9.58 -0.54
CA ASP A 118 -3.39 -9.06 -1.91
C ASP A 118 -2.50 -7.81 -2.07
N ALA A 119 -2.40 -6.98 -1.02
CA ALA A 119 -1.56 -5.78 -1.00
C ALA A 119 -0.10 -6.05 -0.55
N ASN A 120 0.18 -7.23 0.02
CA ASN A 120 1.50 -7.54 0.56
C ASN A 120 2.51 -7.79 -0.58
N PRO A 121 3.81 -7.43 -0.43
CA PRO A 121 4.84 -7.80 -1.40
C PRO A 121 5.16 -9.31 -1.34
N ASP A 122 5.34 -9.84 -0.14
CA ASP A 122 5.74 -11.22 0.14
C ASP A 122 4.55 -12.10 0.55
N VAL A 123 4.78 -13.41 0.67
CA VAL A 123 3.84 -14.35 1.31
C VAL A 123 3.92 -14.25 2.82
N ASP A 124 2.89 -14.73 3.53
CA ASP A 124 2.89 -14.74 4.98
C ASP A 124 4.03 -15.62 5.54
N SER A 125 4.60 -15.20 6.67
CA SER A 125 5.70 -15.90 7.34
C SER A 125 5.26 -17.16 8.06
N TRP A 126 4.03 -17.19 8.57
CA TRP A 126 3.41 -18.38 9.14
C TRP A 126 3.03 -19.40 8.06
N ARG A 127 2.72 -20.64 8.50
CA ARG A 127 2.14 -21.67 7.66
C ARG A 127 0.81 -22.10 8.27
N VAL A 128 -0.25 -21.99 7.48
CA VAL A 128 -1.63 -22.29 7.90
C VAL A 128 -1.89 -23.77 7.58
N THR A 129 -2.62 -24.50 8.42
CA THR A 129 -3.07 -25.86 8.10
C THR A 129 -4.50 -25.83 7.58
N ARG A 130 -4.97 -26.94 6.98
CA ARG A 130 -6.39 -27.09 6.63
C ARG A 130 -7.34 -26.90 7.83
N HIS A 131 -6.90 -27.22 9.05
CA HIS A 131 -7.77 -27.17 10.23
C HIS A 131 -8.00 -25.73 10.72
N ASP A 132 -7.09 -24.81 10.40
CA ASP A 132 -7.16 -23.41 10.82
C ASP A 132 -8.13 -22.58 9.96
N ILE A 133 -8.55 -23.10 8.79
CA ILE A 133 -9.50 -22.43 7.89
C ILE A 133 -10.90 -22.43 8.48
N THR A 134 -11.35 -21.24 8.88
CA THR A 134 -12.72 -20.95 9.34
C THR A 134 -13.70 -20.92 8.16
N GLY A 135 -13.27 -20.44 6.98
CA GLY A 135 -14.13 -20.38 5.80
C GLY A 135 -13.46 -19.88 4.52
N GLN A 136 -14.19 -19.94 3.41
CA GLN A 136 -13.84 -19.37 2.12
C GLN A 136 -14.69 -18.12 1.85
N ALA A 137 -14.05 -17.00 1.50
CA ALA A 137 -14.77 -15.77 1.16
C ALA A 137 -15.62 -15.96 -0.11
N ARG A 138 -16.87 -15.47 -0.07
CA ARG A 138 -17.85 -15.58 -1.16
C ARG A 138 -18.42 -14.25 -1.61
N LEU A 139 -18.69 -13.34 -0.68
CA LEU A 139 -19.27 -12.03 -0.95
C LEU A 139 -18.54 -10.96 -0.14
N LEU A 140 -18.40 -9.79 -0.74
CA LEU A 140 -17.89 -8.58 -0.12
C LEU A 140 -19.05 -7.58 0.00
N VAL A 141 -19.20 -6.95 1.16
CA VAL A 141 -20.17 -5.86 1.37
C VAL A 141 -19.39 -4.59 1.70
N PRO A 142 -19.16 -3.70 0.72
CA PRO A 142 -18.34 -2.52 0.92
C PRO A 142 -18.90 -1.60 2.00
N TYR A 143 -18.02 -0.99 2.78
CA TYR A 143 -18.30 0.05 3.79
C TYR A 143 -19.22 -0.35 4.97
N ALA A 144 -19.87 -1.53 4.95
CA ALA A 144 -20.87 -1.93 5.94
C ALA A 144 -20.30 -2.11 7.36
N GLY A 145 -19.01 -2.37 7.49
CA GLY A 145 -18.29 -2.50 8.76
C GLY A 145 -17.72 -1.20 9.31
N LEU A 146 -17.82 -0.07 8.59
CA LEU A 146 -17.25 1.22 9.03
C LEU A 146 -17.68 1.67 10.44
N PRO A 147 -18.96 1.55 10.87
CA PRO A 147 -19.33 1.92 12.24
C PRO A 147 -18.62 1.08 13.31
N VAL A 148 -18.41 -0.22 13.04
CA VAL A 148 -17.67 -1.14 13.93
C VAL A 148 -16.18 -0.78 13.93
N LEU A 149 -15.61 -0.49 12.76
CA LEU A 149 -14.21 -0.07 12.60
C LEU A 149 -13.90 1.22 13.36
N TRP A 150 -14.80 2.21 13.31
CA TRP A 150 -14.63 3.46 14.05
C TRP A 150 -14.72 3.27 15.55
N LEU A 151 -15.61 2.39 16.04
CA LEU A 151 -15.68 2.03 17.45
C LEU A 151 -14.42 1.28 17.92
N SER A 152 -13.91 0.30 17.15
CA SER A 152 -12.72 -0.46 17.53
C SER A 152 -11.43 0.38 17.54
N HIS A 153 -11.33 1.40 16.68
CA HIS A 153 -10.20 2.34 16.62
C HIS A 153 -10.41 3.62 17.43
N GLY A 154 -11.46 3.71 18.25
CA GLY A 154 -11.74 4.89 19.09
C GLY A 154 -12.08 6.18 18.33
N ASN A 155 -12.41 6.12 17.03
CA ASN A 155 -12.79 7.26 16.21
C ASN A 155 -14.26 7.68 16.46
N THR A 156 -14.50 8.15 17.67
CA THR A 156 -15.81 8.59 18.16
C THR A 156 -16.41 9.71 17.30
N VAL A 157 -15.58 10.63 16.79
CA VAL A 157 -16.04 11.76 15.95
C VAL A 157 -16.66 11.26 14.65
N ALA A 158 -16.03 10.31 13.95
CA ALA A 158 -16.60 9.74 12.71
C ALA A 158 -17.91 8.98 13.00
N PHE A 159 -17.92 8.17 14.06
CA PHE A 159 -19.11 7.41 14.47
C PHE A 159 -20.29 8.31 14.84
N ILE A 160 -20.07 9.33 15.71
CA ILE A 160 -21.09 10.29 16.14
C ILE A 160 -21.60 11.10 14.94
N THR A 161 -20.72 11.53 14.04
CA THR A 161 -21.12 12.26 12.83
C THR A 161 -22.02 11.40 11.92
N TRP A 162 -21.64 10.15 11.68
CA TRP A 162 -22.46 9.21 10.90
C TRP A 162 -23.81 8.90 11.57
N ALA A 163 -23.81 8.68 12.89
CA ALA A 163 -25.04 8.42 13.64
C ALA A 163 -25.99 9.64 13.62
N ALA A 164 -25.46 10.86 13.78
CA ALA A 164 -26.23 12.10 13.71
C ALA A 164 -26.80 12.34 12.30
N LEU A 165 -26.02 12.10 11.24
CA LEU A 165 -26.50 12.18 9.85
C LEU A 165 -27.58 11.13 9.55
N THR A 166 -27.43 9.91 10.07
CA THR A 166 -28.44 8.84 9.92
C THR A 166 -29.73 9.22 10.65
N LEU A 167 -29.64 9.72 11.88
CA LEU A 167 -30.80 10.20 12.65
C LEU A 167 -31.50 11.38 11.94
N ALA A 168 -30.74 12.35 11.42
CA ALA A 168 -31.27 13.46 10.64
C ALA A 168 -31.98 12.98 9.36
N ALA A 169 -31.42 11.99 8.65
CA ALA A 169 -32.06 11.39 7.49
C ALA A 169 -33.37 10.66 7.85
N ILE A 170 -33.41 9.93 8.97
CA ILE A 170 -34.64 9.28 9.49
C ILE A 170 -35.72 10.32 9.80
N VAL A 171 -35.35 11.40 10.50
CA VAL A 171 -36.23 12.53 10.80
C VAL A 171 -36.78 13.15 9.50
N LEU A 172 -35.92 13.50 8.55
CA LEU A 172 -36.33 14.08 7.26
C LEU A 172 -37.23 13.14 6.45
N ALA A 173 -36.97 11.82 6.47
CA ALA A 173 -37.78 10.83 5.78
C ALA A 173 -39.16 10.62 6.44
N ALA A 174 -39.25 10.72 7.77
CA ALA A 174 -40.47 10.49 8.54
C ALA A 174 -41.40 11.71 8.57
N PHE A 175 -40.89 12.93 8.77
CA PHE A 175 -41.74 14.14 8.77
C PHE A 175 -42.28 14.50 7.38
N SER A 176 -41.60 14.07 6.31
CA SER A 176 -42.06 14.23 4.91
C SER A 176 -43.11 13.20 4.44
N SER A 177 -43.64 12.37 5.35
CA SER A 177 -44.74 11.45 5.08
C SER A 177 -46.08 11.89 5.74
N ARG A 178 -46.07 12.97 6.51
CA ARG A 178 -47.28 13.60 7.07
C ARG A 178 -47.81 14.64 6.10
N THR A 179 -48.68 14.23 5.18
CA THR A 179 -49.66 15.17 4.62
C THR A 179 -50.57 15.65 5.75
N PRO A 180 -50.87 16.96 5.85
CA PRO A 180 -52.04 17.39 6.59
C PRO A 180 -53.27 16.68 6.02
N GLU A 181 -54.16 16.23 6.91
CA GLU A 181 -55.49 15.77 6.51
C GLU A 181 -56.28 17.03 6.17
N GLU A 182 -56.68 17.18 4.90
CA GLU A 182 -57.30 18.40 4.37
C GLU A 182 -58.81 18.34 4.67
N ASP A 183 -59.21 19.08 5.71
CA ASP A 183 -60.54 19.02 6.33
C ASP A 183 -61.58 19.76 5.48
N ASP A 184 -61.94 19.17 4.34
CA ASP A 184 -62.90 19.72 3.37
C ASP A 184 -64.35 19.37 3.73
N THR A 185 -65.03 20.32 4.38
CA THR A 185 -66.45 20.58 4.12
C THR A 185 -66.73 22.09 4.01
N THR A 186 -66.58 22.61 2.80
CA THR A 186 -67.52 23.55 2.14
C THR A 186 -68.28 24.59 3.01
N ASN A 187 -68.02 25.88 2.76
CA ASN A 187 -69.04 26.93 2.98
C ASN A 187 -70.22 26.74 2.02
N ASP A 188 -71.45 26.87 2.51
CA ASP A 188 -72.66 27.07 1.69
C ASP A 188 -73.65 27.99 2.47
N PRO A 189 -74.41 28.92 1.86
CA PRO A 189 -75.03 30.04 2.59
C PRO A 189 -76.57 29.99 2.76
N ASP A 190 -77.02 30.05 4.03
CA ASP A 190 -78.40 30.38 4.48
C ASP A 190 -79.51 29.35 4.08
N PRO A 191 -80.72 29.32 4.68
CA PRO A 191 -81.27 30.18 5.75
C PRO A 191 -81.78 29.43 7.01
N GLY A 192 -82.20 30.20 8.02
CA GLY A 192 -83.04 29.68 9.13
C GLY A 192 -84.53 29.49 8.74
N PRO A 193 -85.47 29.21 9.67
CA PRO A 193 -85.32 29.26 11.15
C PRO A 193 -86.02 28.12 11.96
N ARG A 194 -85.95 28.22 13.30
CA ARG A 194 -86.88 27.70 14.37
C ARG A 194 -86.49 26.46 15.22
N MET A 195 -86.55 26.71 16.55
CA MET A 195 -87.20 25.92 17.63
C MET A 195 -86.66 24.56 18.16
N ARG A 196 -86.35 24.61 19.47
CA ARG A 196 -86.71 23.69 20.59
C ARG A 196 -86.36 22.18 20.53
N GLU A 197 -85.65 21.76 21.61
CA GLU A 197 -85.89 20.52 22.41
C GLU A 197 -85.66 19.15 21.71
N THR A 198 -85.46 17.99 22.37
CA THR A 198 -84.94 17.60 23.70
C THR A 198 -84.65 16.08 23.65
N THR A 199 -83.90 15.55 24.63
CA THR A 199 -83.73 14.10 24.98
C THR A 199 -82.89 13.15 24.10
N THR A 200 -82.06 12.39 24.83
CA THR A 200 -81.45 11.07 24.60
C THR A 200 -82.47 9.91 24.48
N PRO A 201 -82.09 8.61 24.27
CA PRO A 201 -80.82 7.99 23.80
C PRO A 201 -80.99 6.84 22.74
N SER A 202 -79.88 6.18 22.33
CA SER A 202 -79.60 4.72 22.16
C SER A 202 -80.69 3.66 21.78
N PRO A 203 -80.33 2.42 21.31
CA PRO A 203 -79.16 1.95 20.50
C PRO A 203 -79.45 0.75 19.51
N VAL A 204 -78.39 0.16 18.91
CA VAL A 204 -78.26 -1.25 18.38
C VAL A 204 -79.10 -1.73 17.16
N SER A 205 -78.41 -2.13 16.08
CA SER A 205 -78.54 -3.38 15.27
C SER A 205 -77.50 -3.34 14.10
N ARG A 206 -76.73 -4.38 13.71
CA ARG A 206 -77.05 -5.74 13.18
C ARG A 206 -77.91 -5.68 11.90
N THR A 207 -77.57 -6.23 10.73
CA THR A 207 -76.51 -7.20 10.33
C THR A 207 -76.29 -7.21 8.79
N ARG A 208 -75.22 -7.89 8.35
CA ARG A 208 -75.07 -8.67 7.07
C ARG A 208 -74.49 -7.94 5.84
N ALA A 209 -73.53 -8.62 5.21
CA ALA A 209 -72.75 -8.18 4.05
C ALA A 209 -73.30 -8.67 2.71
N THR A 210 -72.86 -8.04 1.60
CA THR A 210 -72.29 -8.71 0.40
C THR A 210 -71.63 -7.69 -0.52
N GLY A 211 -70.55 -8.08 -1.23
CA GLY A 211 -69.90 -7.27 -2.29
C GLY A 211 -68.39 -7.50 -2.36
N HIS A 212 -67.86 -7.77 -3.56
CA HIS A 212 -66.41 -7.90 -3.81
C HIS A 212 -65.97 -6.91 -4.88
N GLN A 213 -64.87 -6.18 -4.64
CA GLN A 213 -63.74 -6.12 -5.58
C GLN A 213 -62.46 -5.57 -4.88
N PRO A 214 -61.24 -5.88 -5.37
CA PRO A 214 -60.00 -5.55 -4.64
C PRO A 214 -59.10 -4.48 -5.30
N ALA A 215 -58.71 -3.47 -4.52
CA ALA A 215 -57.55 -2.59 -4.76
C ALA A 215 -56.89 -2.31 -3.39
N ARG A 216 -55.90 -3.07 -2.92
CA ARG A 216 -54.53 -3.31 -3.41
C ARG A 216 -53.63 -2.06 -3.31
N VAL A 217 -52.54 -2.19 -2.55
CA VAL A 217 -51.41 -1.26 -2.37
C VAL A 217 -51.68 0.04 -1.60
N SER A 218 -51.37 0.07 -0.30
CA SER A 218 -50.41 1.04 0.31
C SER A 218 -50.28 0.88 1.84
N ARG A 219 -49.75 -0.26 2.32
CA ARG A 219 -49.31 -0.43 3.73
C ARG A 219 -47.97 -1.16 3.91
N ILE A 220 -47.15 -1.22 2.84
CA ILE A 220 -45.76 -1.73 2.90
C ILE A 220 -44.79 -0.55 2.77
N ALA A 221 -44.73 0.28 3.81
CA ALA A 221 -43.83 1.44 3.90
C ALA A 221 -43.31 1.74 5.32
N ILE A 222 -43.91 1.13 6.36
CA ILE A 222 -43.57 1.40 7.77
C ILE A 222 -42.64 0.33 8.36
N GLY A 223 -42.63 -0.89 7.80
CA GLY A 223 -41.90 -2.03 8.35
C GLY A 223 -40.36 -2.03 8.20
N ALA A 224 -39.77 -1.03 7.54
CA ALA A 224 -38.33 -1.01 7.20
C ALA A 224 -37.46 -0.16 8.15
N ALA A 225 -38.05 0.63 9.06
CA ALA A 225 -37.32 1.63 9.85
C ALA A 225 -36.84 1.14 11.24
N ALA A 226 -37.10 -0.13 11.61
CA ALA A 226 -37.02 -0.59 13.00
C ALA A 226 -35.97 -1.68 13.28
N VAL A 227 -35.02 -1.95 12.37
CA VAL A 227 -34.07 -3.09 12.48
C VAL A 227 -32.60 -2.64 12.36
N VAL A 228 -32.25 -1.48 12.92
CA VAL A 228 -30.88 -0.90 12.84
C VAL A 228 -30.17 -0.80 14.21
N VAL A 229 -30.85 -1.14 15.32
CA VAL A 229 -30.30 -1.00 16.69
C VAL A 229 -29.90 -2.35 17.32
N ILE A 230 -30.52 -3.48 16.92
CA ILE A 230 -30.20 -4.81 17.46
C ILE A 230 -29.11 -5.49 16.62
N GLY A 231 -27.89 -4.94 16.70
CA GLY A 231 -26.69 -5.49 16.06
C GLY A 231 -25.44 -5.52 16.95
N LEU A 232 -25.50 -4.94 18.15
CA LEU A 232 -24.35 -4.80 19.08
C LEU A 232 -24.26 -5.92 20.14
N ALA A 233 -24.91 -7.07 19.91
CA ALA A 233 -25.03 -8.14 20.90
C ALA A 233 -24.92 -9.56 20.30
N PHE A 234 -23.87 -9.82 19.50
CA PHE A 234 -23.43 -11.17 19.16
C PHE A 234 -21.94 -11.34 19.46
N PRO A 235 -21.53 -12.29 20.33
CA PRO A 235 -20.14 -12.45 20.78
C PRO A 235 -19.25 -13.18 19.75
N GLY A 236 -19.54 -13.03 18.45
CA GLY A 236 -18.94 -13.81 17.35
C GLY A 236 -18.11 -13.01 16.34
N ILE A 237 -18.05 -11.67 16.46
CA ILE A 237 -17.20 -10.85 15.59
C ILE A 237 -15.76 -10.96 16.10
N ALA A 238 -14.98 -11.87 15.51
CA ALA A 238 -13.55 -11.94 15.79
C ALA A 238 -12.85 -10.70 15.23
N HIS A 239 -12.00 -10.08 16.05
CA HIS A 239 -11.20 -8.95 15.66
C HIS A 239 -9.81 -9.40 15.15
N ALA A 240 -9.21 -8.59 14.28
CA ALA A 240 -7.84 -8.73 13.78
C ALA A 240 -7.13 -7.39 14.01
N GLN A 241 -5.91 -7.41 14.54
CA GLN A 241 -5.18 -6.23 14.98
C GLN A 241 -3.96 -5.94 14.08
N GLY A 242 -3.53 -4.68 14.08
CA GLY A 242 -2.35 -4.25 13.33
C GLY A 242 -2.06 -2.76 13.53
N PHE A 243 -0.80 -2.44 13.88
CA PHE A 243 -0.33 -1.11 14.26
C PHE A 243 1.08 -0.90 13.67
N PHE A 244 1.53 0.25 13.17
CA PHE A 244 0.94 1.59 12.98
C PHE A 244 1.19 2.02 11.49
N THR A 245 1.09 3.25 10.97
CA THR A 245 1.10 4.61 11.56
C THR A 245 0.41 5.64 10.65
N GLU A 246 -0.38 6.53 11.26
CA GLU A 246 -0.83 7.84 10.75
C GLU A 246 -1.64 7.94 9.42
N GLN A 247 -2.13 9.16 9.15
CA GLN A 247 -3.30 9.43 8.31
C GLN A 247 -2.97 10.11 6.98
N THR A 248 -3.86 9.96 5.99
CA THR A 248 -4.73 11.08 5.50
C THR A 248 -5.77 10.54 4.51
N ARG A 249 -7.02 11.04 4.57
CA ARG A 249 -8.01 10.82 3.49
C ARG A 249 -7.73 11.76 2.31
N ALA A 250 -7.26 11.21 1.21
CA ALA A 250 -7.27 11.83 -0.11
C ALA A 250 -7.73 10.80 -1.16
N THR A 251 -8.11 11.25 -2.36
CA THR A 251 -8.25 10.37 -3.52
C THR A 251 -6.88 9.82 -3.89
N ALA A 252 -6.57 8.61 -3.40
CA ALA A 252 -5.24 8.02 -3.45
C ALA A 252 -4.89 7.51 -4.85
N SER A 253 -4.19 8.33 -5.63
CA SER A 253 -3.40 7.85 -6.75
C SER A 253 -2.19 7.08 -6.22
N TRP A 254 -2.17 5.76 -6.42
CA TRP A 254 -1.02 4.91 -6.08
C TRP A 254 0.16 5.17 -7.03
N THR A 255 0.88 6.27 -6.79
CA THR A 255 2.20 6.49 -7.37
C THR A 255 3.17 5.55 -6.66
N ALA A 256 3.32 4.33 -7.17
CA ALA A 256 4.42 3.45 -6.78
C ALA A 256 5.72 4.25 -6.86
N LYS A 257 6.56 4.21 -5.80
CA LYS A 257 7.77 5.03 -5.74
C LYS A 257 8.64 4.70 -6.95
N ALA A 258 8.65 5.61 -7.93
CA ALA A 258 9.42 5.50 -9.16
C ALA A 258 10.89 5.75 -8.83
N TYR A 259 11.52 4.76 -8.23
CA TYR A 259 12.93 4.78 -7.87
C TYR A 259 13.79 5.10 -9.09
N SER A 260 14.80 5.95 -8.91
CA SER A 260 15.70 6.33 -10.00
C SER A 260 16.27 5.09 -10.71
N PRO A 261 16.31 5.05 -12.06
CA PRO A 261 16.82 3.91 -12.79
C PRO A 261 18.32 3.72 -12.52
N ILE A 262 18.70 2.53 -12.07
CA ILE A 262 20.11 2.20 -11.80
C ILE A 262 20.80 1.90 -13.15
N THR A 263 21.40 2.94 -13.71
CA THR A 263 22.15 2.95 -14.98
C THR A 263 23.61 3.36 -14.74
N VAL A 264 24.51 2.92 -15.62
CA VAL A 264 25.91 3.37 -15.63
C VAL A 264 26.07 4.77 -16.24
N GLY A 265 25.12 5.20 -17.09
CA GLY A 265 25.15 6.52 -17.73
C GLY A 265 26.48 6.79 -18.45
N SER A 266 27.10 7.95 -18.18
CA SER A 266 28.40 8.32 -18.76
C SER A 266 29.61 7.57 -18.14
N MET A 267 29.39 6.54 -17.31
CA MET A 267 30.44 5.59 -16.89
C MET A 267 30.55 4.36 -17.83
N ALA A 268 29.68 4.23 -18.84
CA ALA A 268 29.82 3.19 -19.86
C ALA A 268 31.23 3.26 -20.49
N GLY A 269 31.88 2.11 -20.68
CA GLY A 269 33.26 2.04 -21.14
C GLY A 269 34.36 2.55 -20.18
N TYR A 270 34.04 3.18 -19.04
CA TYR A 270 35.04 3.55 -18.03
C TYR A 270 35.34 2.40 -17.07
N ALA A 271 36.63 2.11 -16.93
CA ALA A 271 37.18 1.15 -15.97
C ALA A 271 37.40 1.78 -14.58
N ALA A 272 37.96 3.01 -14.55
CA ALA A 272 38.27 3.73 -13.32
C ALA A 272 37.92 5.23 -13.41
N VAL A 273 37.28 5.78 -12.39
CA VAL A 273 36.92 7.21 -12.27
C VAL A 273 37.27 7.71 -10.86
N ALA A 274 38.28 8.55 -10.70
CA ALA A 274 38.73 9.04 -9.39
C ALA A 274 38.49 10.55 -9.19
N ASN A 275 38.46 10.99 -7.94
CA ASN A 275 38.41 12.41 -7.62
C ASN A 275 39.80 13.05 -7.82
N THR A 276 40.84 12.49 -7.21
CA THR A 276 42.19 13.07 -7.19
C THR A 276 43.11 12.46 -8.24
N SER A 277 43.30 11.14 -8.23
CA SER A 277 44.21 10.45 -9.15
C SER A 277 43.87 8.97 -9.40
N VAL A 278 44.35 8.44 -10.53
CA VAL A 278 44.41 7.00 -10.81
C VAL A 278 45.88 6.63 -11.06
N THR A 279 46.46 5.74 -10.24
CA THR A 279 47.90 5.47 -10.25
C THR A 279 48.23 3.99 -10.09
N ASP A 280 49.15 3.46 -10.90
CA ASP A 280 49.87 2.23 -10.52
C ASP A 280 50.89 2.59 -9.43
N GLY A 281 50.90 1.84 -8.32
CA GLY A 281 51.78 2.01 -7.17
C GLY A 281 52.89 0.96 -7.07
N SER A 282 53.06 0.12 -8.09
CA SER A 282 54.12 -0.89 -8.19
C SER A 282 55.51 -0.24 -8.21
N LEU A 283 56.44 -0.74 -7.40
CA LEU A 283 57.73 -0.07 -7.14
C LEU A 283 58.78 -0.19 -8.25
N LEU A 284 58.69 -1.19 -9.12
CA LEU A 284 59.74 -1.54 -10.10
C LEU A 284 59.23 -1.63 -11.54
N PHE A 285 58.05 -2.23 -11.73
CA PHE A 285 57.42 -2.43 -13.03
C PHE A 285 55.93 -2.14 -12.89
N HIS A 286 55.38 -1.28 -13.75
CA HIS A 286 53.95 -1.02 -13.81
C HIS A 286 53.30 -2.06 -14.71
N PHE A 287 52.36 -2.83 -14.16
CA PHE A 287 51.63 -3.89 -14.86
C PHE A 287 50.12 -3.66 -14.86
N SER A 288 49.62 -2.64 -14.16
CA SER A 288 48.19 -2.43 -13.98
C SER A 288 47.54 -1.95 -15.26
N THR A 289 46.45 -2.62 -15.67
CA THR A 289 45.83 -2.45 -16.98
C THR A 289 44.34 -2.17 -16.86
N ALA A 290 43.89 -1.11 -17.52
CA ALA A 290 42.50 -0.71 -17.64
C ALA A 290 41.97 -1.03 -19.06
N TYR A 291 41.10 -2.03 -19.16
CA TYR A 291 40.42 -2.42 -20.41
C TYR A 291 39.20 -1.53 -20.72
N GLY A 292 39.41 -0.21 -20.62
CA GLY A 292 38.44 0.84 -20.94
C GLY A 292 39.08 2.22 -20.80
N SER A 293 38.26 3.27 -20.77
CA SER A 293 38.73 4.62 -20.43
C SER A 293 39.00 4.76 -18.92
N VAL A 294 39.86 5.70 -18.55
CA VAL A 294 40.05 6.15 -17.16
C VAL A 294 39.86 7.66 -17.04
N ALA A 295 39.37 8.11 -15.88
CA ALA A 295 39.05 9.52 -15.65
C ALA A 295 39.47 10.02 -14.27
N THR A 296 39.85 11.29 -14.20
CA THR A 296 39.99 12.06 -12.95
C THR A 296 39.20 13.36 -13.03
N SER A 297 38.48 13.71 -11.96
CA SER A 297 37.71 14.96 -11.86
C SER A 297 37.35 15.26 -10.38
N PRO A 298 37.74 16.41 -9.80
CA PRO A 298 38.42 17.56 -10.43
C PRO A 298 39.94 17.39 -10.58
N GLY A 299 40.53 16.32 -10.06
CA GLY A 299 41.96 16.04 -10.20
C GLY A 299 42.39 15.74 -11.63
N SER A 300 43.70 15.77 -11.88
CA SER A 300 44.29 15.67 -13.23
C SER A 300 45.35 14.57 -13.37
N THR A 301 45.61 13.79 -12.32
CA THR A 301 46.75 12.86 -12.28
C THR A 301 46.34 11.43 -12.67
N VAL A 302 46.80 10.99 -13.84
CA VAL A 302 46.79 9.58 -14.24
C VAL A 302 48.21 9.17 -14.62
N SER A 303 48.77 8.18 -13.93
CA SER A 303 50.18 7.76 -14.03
C SER A 303 50.36 6.25 -13.85
N GLY A 304 51.34 5.65 -14.54
CA GLY A 304 51.73 4.23 -14.42
C GLY A 304 50.73 3.20 -14.98
N VAL A 305 49.43 3.51 -15.04
CA VAL A 305 48.39 2.58 -15.55
C VAL A 305 48.41 2.52 -17.08
N THR A 306 48.41 1.30 -17.63
CA THR A 306 48.18 1.05 -19.06
C THR A 306 46.68 1.14 -19.36
N VAL A 307 46.29 1.95 -20.35
CA VAL A 307 44.88 2.27 -20.65
C VAL A 307 44.61 1.96 -22.11
N SER A 308 43.52 1.23 -22.39
CA SER A 308 43.10 0.88 -23.76
C SER A 308 42.06 1.86 -24.35
N GLY A 309 41.32 2.58 -23.50
CA GLY A 309 40.44 3.68 -23.90
C GLY A 309 41.09 5.06 -23.75
N SER A 310 40.27 6.09 -23.58
CA SER A 310 40.75 7.46 -23.34
C SER A 310 41.24 7.68 -21.91
N THR A 311 42.16 8.64 -21.72
CA THR A 311 42.63 9.10 -20.40
C THR A 311 42.17 10.53 -20.16
N GLU A 312 41.05 10.68 -19.45
CA GLU A 312 40.40 11.97 -19.17
C GLU A 312 40.98 12.61 -17.91
N ARG A 313 41.56 13.81 -18.01
CA ARG A 313 42.13 14.56 -16.89
C ARG A 313 41.36 15.88 -16.69
N ASN A 314 40.50 15.94 -15.68
CA ASN A 314 39.61 17.07 -15.37
C ASN A 314 38.79 17.58 -16.58
N THR A 315 38.32 16.68 -17.45
CA THR A 315 37.55 17.04 -18.65
C THR A 315 36.05 17.08 -18.38
N ALA A 316 35.29 17.73 -19.27
CA ALA A 316 33.82 17.66 -19.25
C ALA A 316 33.27 16.24 -19.48
N ALA A 317 34.08 15.27 -19.96
CA ALA A 317 33.70 13.86 -19.98
C ALA A 317 33.88 13.22 -18.59
N ALA A 318 35.05 13.42 -17.95
CA ALA A 318 35.31 12.96 -16.58
C ALA A 318 34.27 13.48 -15.57
N ALA A 319 33.89 14.76 -15.67
CA ALA A 319 32.86 15.35 -14.81
C ALA A 319 31.47 14.70 -15.02
N ARG A 320 31.09 14.36 -16.26
CA ARG A 320 29.84 13.65 -16.57
C ARG A 320 29.86 12.19 -16.10
N ALA A 321 31.01 11.52 -16.18
CA ALA A 321 31.20 10.18 -15.61
C ALA A 321 31.02 10.20 -14.08
N MET A 322 31.66 11.14 -13.38
CA MET A 322 31.49 11.33 -11.93
C MET A 322 30.04 11.68 -11.54
N ALA A 323 29.37 12.55 -12.30
CA ALA A 323 27.95 12.85 -12.08
C ALA A 323 27.05 11.62 -12.27
N SER A 324 27.35 10.79 -13.27
CA SER A 324 26.64 9.51 -13.50
C SER A 324 26.88 8.51 -12.36
N ALA A 325 28.09 8.47 -11.80
CA ALA A 325 28.40 7.67 -10.62
C ALA A 325 27.61 8.13 -9.38
N THR A 326 27.44 9.44 -9.19
CA THR A 326 26.63 9.99 -8.10
C THR A 326 25.16 9.64 -8.27
N ALA A 327 24.62 9.77 -9.49
CA ALA A 327 23.25 9.37 -9.81
C ALA A 327 23.01 7.87 -9.54
N ALA A 328 23.94 7.00 -9.95
CA ALA A 328 23.87 5.56 -9.67
C ALA A 328 23.88 5.27 -8.16
N ARG A 329 24.77 5.91 -7.38
CA ARG A 329 24.83 5.77 -5.92
C ARG A 329 23.52 6.17 -5.24
N SER A 330 22.91 7.28 -5.67
CA SER A 330 21.60 7.72 -5.17
C SER A 330 20.50 6.71 -5.51
N ALA A 331 20.40 6.29 -6.78
CA ALA A 331 19.42 5.31 -7.26
C ALA A 331 19.48 3.94 -6.56
N LEU A 332 20.65 3.57 -6.05
CA LEU A 332 20.90 2.38 -5.23
C LEU A 332 20.62 2.64 -3.74
N ASN A 333 20.97 3.81 -3.21
CA ASN A 333 20.71 4.18 -1.82
C ASN A 333 19.21 4.37 -1.54
N GLU A 334 18.42 4.81 -2.52
CA GLU A 334 16.96 4.85 -2.41
C GLU A 334 16.32 3.48 -2.13
N ARG A 335 17.00 2.37 -2.47
CA ARG A 335 16.43 1.01 -2.38
C ARG A 335 16.37 0.53 -0.92
N PRO A 336 15.28 -0.13 -0.51
CA PRO A 336 15.17 -0.70 0.83
C PRO A 336 16.21 -1.82 1.02
N THR A 337 16.70 -2.01 2.25
CA THR A 337 17.53 -3.17 2.58
C THR A 337 16.67 -4.43 2.55
N SER A 338 17.09 -5.44 1.79
CA SER A 338 16.47 -6.77 1.77
C SER A 338 16.91 -7.61 2.97
N ARG A 339 18.18 -7.51 3.39
CA ARG A 339 18.72 -8.25 4.54
C ARG A 339 19.97 -7.58 5.12
N THR A 340 20.06 -7.50 6.44
CA THR A 340 21.33 -7.18 7.12
C THR A 340 22.16 -8.45 7.27
N LEU A 341 23.45 -8.37 6.97
CA LEU A 341 24.41 -9.48 6.98
C LEU A 341 25.51 -9.24 8.02
N ASN A 342 26.12 -10.34 8.47
CA ASN A 342 27.36 -10.27 9.24
C ASN A 342 28.51 -9.66 8.40
N PRO A 343 29.56 -9.11 9.03
CA PRO A 343 30.63 -8.41 8.31
C PRO A 343 31.45 -9.34 7.41
N SER A 344 31.57 -10.63 7.77
CA SER A 344 32.24 -11.65 6.97
C SER A 344 31.26 -12.25 5.95
N LEU A 345 31.48 -11.96 4.66
CA LEU A 345 30.68 -12.42 3.53
C LEU A 345 31.23 -13.74 2.99
N SER A 346 30.42 -14.79 3.06
CA SER A 346 30.75 -16.14 2.57
C SER A 346 29.49 -16.93 2.21
N GLY A 347 29.66 -18.07 1.54
CA GLY A 347 28.54 -18.92 1.12
C GLY A 347 27.81 -18.35 -0.10
N THR A 348 26.49 -18.59 -0.18
CA THR A 348 25.66 -18.16 -1.32
C THR A 348 24.67 -17.06 -0.91
N LEU A 349 24.58 -16.00 -1.70
CA LEU A 349 23.59 -14.93 -1.59
C LEU A 349 22.74 -14.86 -2.87
N ASN A 350 21.49 -14.45 -2.73
CA ASN A 350 20.56 -14.26 -3.85
C ASN A 350 20.55 -12.79 -4.30
N GLY A 351 19.72 -12.44 -5.28
CA GLY A 351 19.43 -11.02 -5.59
C GLY A 351 18.87 -10.29 -4.36
N GLY A 352 19.33 -9.06 -4.12
CA GLY A 352 18.91 -8.26 -2.96
C GLY A 352 19.84 -7.09 -2.63
N VAL A 353 19.41 -6.29 -1.65
CA VAL A 353 20.17 -5.18 -1.07
C VAL A 353 20.63 -5.54 0.34
N TYR A 354 21.93 -5.45 0.59
CA TYR A 354 22.59 -5.95 1.79
C TYR A 354 23.29 -4.83 2.56
N THR A 355 23.15 -4.83 3.89
CA THR A 355 23.86 -3.91 4.82
C THR A 355 24.62 -4.70 5.87
N SER A 356 25.77 -4.20 6.32
CA SER A 356 26.55 -4.85 7.40
C SER A 356 26.01 -4.51 8.79
N THR A 357 26.01 -5.48 9.72
CA THR A 357 25.70 -5.26 11.14
C THR A 357 26.70 -4.35 11.87
N THR A 358 27.99 -4.33 11.47
CA THR A 358 29.01 -3.45 12.04
C THR A 358 29.37 -2.26 11.16
N GLY A 359 28.68 -2.11 10.03
CA GLY A 359 28.98 -1.08 9.03
C GLY A 359 30.19 -1.36 8.14
N ALA A 360 30.96 -2.43 8.34
CA ALA A 360 32.10 -2.86 7.49
C ALA A 360 31.84 -4.21 6.80
N PHE A 361 32.46 -4.48 5.65
CA PHE A 361 32.41 -5.80 4.99
C PHE A 361 33.80 -6.37 4.69
N SER A 362 33.92 -7.70 4.81
CA SER A 362 35.12 -8.48 4.50
C SER A 362 34.73 -9.73 3.70
N VAL A 363 35.47 -10.04 2.63
CA VAL A 363 35.35 -11.29 1.87
C VAL A 363 36.64 -12.11 2.12
N PRO A 364 36.64 -13.10 3.03
CA PRO A 364 37.82 -13.86 3.39
C PRO A 364 38.10 -15.07 2.46
N GLY A 365 37.28 -15.30 1.43
CA GLY A 365 37.35 -16.49 0.60
C GLY A 365 36.37 -16.45 -0.58
N THR A 366 35.63 -17.53 -0.81
CA THR A 366 34.64 -17.59 -1.90
C THR A 366 33.26 -17.09 -1.46
N LEU A 367 32.69 -16.18 -2.25
CA LEU A 367 31.31 -15.69 -2.16
C LEU A 367 30.58 -16.02 -3.47
N VAL A 368 29.44 -16.70 -3.39
CA VAL A 368 28.61 -17.05 -4.55
C VAL A 368 27.41 -16.11 -4.63
N LEU A 369 27.19 -15.52 -5.80
CA LEU A 369 26.05 -14.66 -6.11
C LEU A 369 25.13 -15.41 -7.09
N ASP A 370 24.02 -15.93 -6.57
CA ASP A 370 23.10 -16.82 -7.27
C ASP A 370 21.83 -16.07 -7.69
N ALA A 371 21.63 -15.93 -9.00
CA ALA A 371 20.47 -15.24 -9.54
C ALA A 371 19.19 -16.10 -9.60
N LYS A 372 19.26 -17.39 -9.25
CA LYS A 372 18.13 -18.35 -9.29
C LYS A 372 17.39 -18.40 -10.64
N GLY A 373 18.09 -18.09 -11.74
CA GLY A 373 17.55 -18.03 -13.11
C GLY A 373 17.14 -16.62 -13.57
N ASP A 374 16.98 -15.64 -12.67
CA ASP A 374 16.63 -14.27 -13.04
C ASP A 374 17.87 -13.47 -13.46
N SER A 375 18.14 -13.39 -14.77
CA SER A 375 19.26 -12.61 -15.28
C SER A 375 19.11 -11.07 -15.15
N SER A 376 18.03 -10.59 -14.52
CA SER A 376 17.83 -9.20 -14.09
C SER A 376 18.13 -8.98 -12.59
N ALA A 377 18.34 -10.04 -11.82
CA ALA A 377 18.64 -9.98 -10.38
C ALA A 377 19.89 -9.13 -10.10
N ARG A 378 19.79 -8.24 -9.10
CA ARG A 378 20.84 -7.29 -8.69
C ARG A 378 21.33 -7.59 -7.28
N PHE A 379 22.62 -7.38 -7.05
CA PHE A 379 23.29 -7.65 -5.79
C PHE A 379 23.94 -6.34 -5.31
N VAL A 380 23.37 -5.71 -4.28
CA VAL A 380 23.78 -4.36 -3.84
C VAL A 380 24.31 -4.41 -2.41
N PHE A 381 25.62 -4.33 -2.24
CA PHE A 381 26.28 -4.35 -0.93
C PHE A 381 26.53 -2.92 -0.45
N ARG A 382 26.02 -2.56 0.74
CA ARG A 382 26.16 -1.24 1.36
C ARG A 382 26.93 -1.34 2.67
N THR A 383 28.08 -0.67 2.73
CA THR A 383 28.93 -0.55 3.93
C THR A 383 29.22 0.93 4.19
N SER A 384 29.04 1.38 5.43
CA SER A 384 29.31 2.76 5.88
C SER A 384 30.79 2.99 6.20
N SER A 385 31.55 1.92 6.37
CA SER A 385 32.99 1.90 6.58
C SER A 385 33.67 1.20 5.39
N ALA A 386 34.71 0.42 5.65
CA ALA A 386 35.56 -0.22 4.65
C ALA A 386 34.95 -1.51 4.06
N LEU A 387 35.43 -1.83 2.86
CA LEU A 387 35.29 -3.13 2.21
C LEU A 387 36.68 -3.74 2.00
N THR A 388 36.91 -4.95 2.51
CA THR A 388 38.15 -5.70 2.30
C THR A 388 37.87 -7.02 1.58
N MET A 389 38.72 -7.40 0.62
CA MET A 389 38.74 -8.76 0.06
C MET A 389 40.15 -9.32 0.25
N ALA A 390 40.25 -10.51 0.82
CA ALA A 390 41.53 -11.16 1.10
C ALA A 390 42.27 -11.59 -0.19
N GLU A 391 43.57 -11.87 -0.08
CA GLU A 391 44.31 -12.67 -1.05
C GLU A 391 43.55 -13.97 -1.38
N GLY A 392 43.44 -14.31 -2.67
CA GLY A 392 42.72 -15.49 -3.13
C GLY A 392 41.20 -15.47 -2.95
N ALA A 393 40.60 -14.38 -2.46
CA ALA A 393 39.14 -14.23 -2.39
C ALA A 393 38.51 -14.12 -3.78
N LYS A 394 37.31 -14.71 -3.95
CA LYS A 394 36.67 -14.85 -5.27
C LYS A 394 35.16 -14.65 -5.19
N ILE A 395 34.61 -13.86 -6.12
CA ILE A 395 33.17 -13.74 -6.31
C ILE A 395 32.76 -14.60 -7.50
N VAL A 396 31.92 -15.60 -7.26
CA VAL A 396 31.41 -16.52 -8.29
C VAL A 396 29.98 -16.13 -8.65
N LEU A 397 29.74 -15.87 -9.93
CA LEU A 397 28.40 -15.62 -10.47
C LEU A 397 27.73 -16.94 -10.85
N ALA A 398 26.51 -17.19 -10.37
CA ALA A 398 25.77 -18.44 -10.58
C ALA A 398 24.37 -18.20 -11.16
N ASN A 399 23.86 -19.19 -11.89
CA ASN A 399 22.47 -19.29 -12.39
C ASN A 399 21.93 -18.02 -13.06
N GLY A 400 22.75 -17.37 -13.89
CA GLY A 400 22.37 -16.18 -14.67
C GLY A 400 22.77 -14.83 -14.07
N ALA A 401 23.47 -14.79 -12.93
CA ALA A 401 24.00 -13.56 -12.34
C ALA A 401 25.02 -12.88 -13.27
N LYS A 402 24.99 -11.54 -13.33
CA LYS A 402 25.83 -10.71 -14.22
C LYS A 402 26.66 -9.71 -13.42
N ALA A 403 27.91 -9.47 -13.84
CA ALA A 403 28.80 -8.53 -13.18
C ALA A 403 28.25 -7.08 -13.15
N SER A 404 27.63 -6.61 -14.24
CA SER A 404 26.99 -5.28 -14.31
C SER A 404 25.78 -5.12 -13.38
N ASN A 405 25.20 -6.21 -12.88
CA ASN A 405 24.16 -6.22 -11.85
C ASN A 405 24.70 -6.26 -10.40
N VAL A 406 26.02 -6.39 -10.19
CA VAL A 406 26.65 -6.34 -8.87
C VAL A 406 27.16 -4.93 -8.56
N TRP A 407 26.87 -4.41 -7.37
CA TRP A 407 27.18 -3.06 -6.94
C TRP A 407 27.68 -3.02 -5.49
N TRP A 408 28.81 -2.34 -5.25
CA TRP A 408 29.45 -2.19 -3.95
C TRP A 408 29.51 -0.72 -3.55
N ILE A 409 28.62 -0.30 -2.64
CA ILE A 409 28.58 1.04 -2.06
C ILE A 409 29.43 1.02 -0.79
N VAL A 410 30.59 1.65 -0.88
CA VAL A 410 31.59 1.72 0.20
C VAL A 410 31.63 3.13 0.78
N GLY A 411 31.66 3.23 2.11
CA GLY A 411 31.55 4.48 2.86
C GLY A 411 32.89 5.13 3.19
N THR A 412 33.95 4.33 3.34
CA THR A 412 35.34 4.80 3.45
C THR A 412 36.22 4.16 2.37
N THR A 413 36.98 3.11 2.68
CA THR A 413 38.01 2.53 1.79
C THR A 413 37.64 1.18 1.21
N ALA A 414 38.08 0.89 -0.02
CA ALA A 414 37.92 -0.42 -0.65
C ALA A 414 39.28 -1.04 -0.94
N THR A 415 39.62 -2.16 -0.30
CA THR A 415 40.87 -2.91 -0.51
C THR A 415 40.53 -4.25 -1.13
N LEU A 416 40.87 -4.43 -2.41
CA LEU A 416 40.57 -5.63 -3.20
C LEU A 416 41.86 -6.42 -3.43
N GLY A 417 42.03 -7.50 -2.65
CA GLY A 417 43.29 -8.24 -2.57
C GLY A 417 44.26 -7.62 -1.54
N THR A 418 45.09 -8.45 -0.92
CA THR A 418 46.04 -8.01 0.13
C THR A 418 47.51 -8.20 -0.22
N ASN A 419 47.85 -9.16 -1.08
CA ASN A 419 49.24 -9.49 -1.45
C ASN A 419 49.40 -9.57 -2.98
N THR A 420 50.48 -9.00 -3.49
CA THR A 420 50.87 -9.07 -4.90
C THR A 420 52.03 -10.05 -5.10
N THR A 421 51.76 -11.34 -4.92
CA THR A 421 52.64 -12.36 -5.50
C THR A 421 52.41 -12.36 -7.01
N ILE A 422 53.39 -11.90 -7.79
CA ILE A 422 53.26 -11.63 -9.25
C ILE A 422 52.84 -12.89 -10.06
N PHE A 423 52.99 -14.08 -9.46
CA PHE A 423 52.60 -15.37 -10.03
C PHE A 423 51.73 -16.21 -9.07
N GLY A 424 51.06 -15.57 -8.09
CA GLY A 424 50.21 -16.22 -7.09
C GLY A 424 48.70 -16.01 -7.34
N ALA A 425 47.88 -16.58 -6.46
CA ALA A 425 46.43 -16.70 -6.68
C ALA A 425 45.69 -15.35 -6.62
N ALA A 426 45.50 -14.73 -7.79
CA ALA A 426 44.82 -13.46 -7.95
C ALA A 426 43.44 -13.42 -7.27
N THR A 427 43.14 -12.30 -6.62
CA THR A 427 41.81 -12.00 -6.08
C THR A 427 40.88 -11.67 -7.25
N ALA A 428 39.68 -12.24 -7.28
CA ALA A 428 38.71 -12.05 -8.36
C ALA A 428 37.48 -11.24 -7.88
N PRO A 429 37.61 -9.90 -7.76
CA PRO A 429 36.49 -9.02 -7.43
C PRO A 429 35.57 -8.83 -8.64
N VAL A 430 34.28 -8.61 -8.38
CA VAL A 430 33.24 -8.52 -9.42
C VAL A 430 32.26 -7.40 -9.08
N GLY A 431 31.96 -6.55 -10.07
CA GLY A 431 30.90 -5.55 -10.01
C GLY A 431 31.36 -4.09 -10.02
N ASN A 432 30.40 -3.20 -9.76
CA ASN A 432 30.57 -1.75 -9.81
C ASN A 432 30.89 -1.20 -8.40
N TYR A 433 32.12 -0.77 -8.17
CA TYR A 433 32.59 -0.27 -6.87
C TYR A 433 32.44 1.24 -6.80
N LEU A 434 31.62 1.72 -5.87
CA LEU A 434 31.31 3.13 -5.63
C LEU A 434 31.85 3.52 -4.24
N VAL A 435 33.04 4.12 -4.20
CA VAL A 435 33.87 4.24 -2.98
C VAL A 435 33.98 5.69 -2.53
N ASN A 436 33.53 6.00 -1.31
CA ASN A 436 33.59 7.33 -0.71
C ASN A 436 34.94 7.59 0.01
N GLY A 437 36.03 7.19 -0.64
CA GLY A 437 37.40 7.23 -0.11
C GLY A 437 38.36 6.49 -1.04
N ALA A 438 39.55 6.15 -0.55
CA ALA A 438 40.56 5.49 -1.37
C ALA A 438 40.15 4.07 -1.77
N ALA A 439 40.45 3.70 -3.02
CA ALA A 439 40.32 2.33 -3.50
C ALA A 439 41.72 1.78 -3.84
N SER A 440 42.03 0.57 -3.39
CA SER A 440 43.29 -0.12 -3.65
C SER A 440 43.03 -1.51 -4.21
N LEU A 441 43.57 -1.81 -5.39
CA LEU A 441 43.54 -3.13 -6.01
C LEU A 441 44.95 -3.72 -5.98
N ARG A 442 45.10 -4.95 -5.49
CA ARG A 442 46.41 -5.60 -5.26
C ARG A 442 46.37 -7.04 -5.78
N GLY A 443 46.98 -7.28 -6.95
CA GLY A 443 46.98 -8.59 -7.59
C GLY A 443 45.56 -9.06 -7.90
N ALA A 444 44.71 -8.14 -8.37
CA ALA A 444 43.29 -8.36 -8.52
C ALA A 444 42.83 -8.17 -9.97
N ASP A 445 42.06 -9.14 -10.48
CA ASP A 445 41.45 -9.10 -11.81
C ASP A 445 39.96 -8.74 -11.68
N LEU A 446 39.67 -7.44 -11.72
CA LEU A 446 38.32 -6.91 -11.55
C LEU A 446 37.50 -7.06 -12.83
N THR A 447 36.46 -7.89 -12.78
CA THR A 447 35.36 -7.88 -13.75
C THR A 447 34.31 -6.86 -13.30
N GLY A 448 34.45 -5.61 -13.75
CA GLY A 448 33.69 -4.47 -13.25
C GLY A 448 34.46 -3.15 -13.35
N ARG A 449 34.06 -2.17 -12.53
CA ARG A 449 34.61 -0.80 -12.57
C ARG A 449 34.72 -0.18 -11.18
N VAL A 450 35.58 0.83 -11.03
CA VAL A 450 35.84 1.50 -9.74
C VAL A 450 35.63 3.01 -9.86
N VAL A 451 34.88 3.57 -8.92
CA VAL A 451 34.73 5.02 -8.73
C VAL A 451 35.21 5.40 -7.33
N SER A 452 36.07 6.41 -7.21
CA SER A 452 36.36 7.10 -5.94
C SER A 452 35.82 8.53 -5.96
N TYR A 453 34.89 8.86 -5.07
CA TYR A 453 34.26 10.18 -5.02
C TYR A 453 35.11 11.27 -4.37
N THR A 454 36.12 10.89 -3.57
CA THR A 454 36.84 11.80 -2.67
C THR A 454 38.36 11.58 -2.63
N ASN A 455 38.89 10.57 -3.34
CA ASN A 455 40.29 10.18 -3.19
C ASN A 455 40.84 9.47 -4.45
N THR A 456 41.98 8.80 -4.26
CA THR A 456 42.77 8.11 -5.29
C THR A 456 42.31 6.67 -5.49
N ILE A 457 42.45 6.18 -6.73
CA ILE A 457 42.42 4.75 -7.05
C ILE A 457 43.87 4.29 -7.28
N THR A 458 44.39 3.42 -6.40
CA THR A 458 45.75 2.87 -6.50
C THR A 458 45.73 1.41 -6.92
N LEU A 459 46.31 1.11 -8.08
CA LEU A 459 46.46 -0.24 -8.61
C LEU A 459 47.86 -0.77 -8.29
N TYR A 460 47.99 -2.07 -8.02
CA TYR A 460 49.28 -2.76 -7.90
C TYR A 460 49.17 -4.06 -8.69
N ALA A 461 49.82 -4.11 -9.86
CA ALA A 461 49.75 -5.22 -10.81
C ALA A 461 48.33 -5.83 -10.94
N SER A 462 47.35 -4.98 -11.27
CA SER A 462 45.93 -5.33 -11.24
C SER A 462 45.21 -4.97 -12.54
N THR A 463 44.25 -5.80 -12.94
CA THR A 463 43.44 -5.62 -14.15
C THR A 463 42.06 -5.06 -13.80
N ILE A 464 41.53 -4.15 -14.61
CA ILE A 464 40.13 -3.74 -14.55
C ILE A 464 39.49 -3.89 -15.94
N THR A 465 38.46 -4.72 -16.02
CA THR A 465 37.66 -4.96 -17.23
C THR A 465 36.20 -4.55 -16.99
N PRO A 466 35.76 -3.38 -17.48
CA PRO A 466 34.39 -2.89 -17.28
C PRO A 466 33.36 -3.84 -17.90
N THR A 467 32.16 -3.85 -17.31
CA THR A 467 31.00 -4.60 -17.81
C THR A 467 29.78 -3.70 -17.83
N ASP A 468 29.06 -3.69 -18.95
CA ASP A 468 27.89 -2.83 -19.18
C ASP A 468 26.55 -3.56 -18.95
#